data_AF-A0A1F6BKP2-F1
#
_entry.id   AF-A0A1F6BKP2-F1
#
_cell.length_a   1.000
_cell.length_b   1.000
_cell.length_c   1.000
_cell.angle_alpha   90.00
_cell.angle_beta   90.00
_cell.angle_gamma   90.00
#
_symmetry.space_group_name_H-M   'P 1'
#
loop_
_entity.id
_entity.type
_entity.pdbx_description
1 polymer ?
#
loop_
_entity_poly.entity_id
_entity_poly.type
_entity_poly.pdbx_seq_one_letter_code
_entity_poly.pdbx_strand_id
1 'polypeptide(L)'
;MSNVVRIEDDAYPARLREVPKAPEVLWYKGAWRPQLFEQCLAVVGTRQMTRYGNEMARTLVREIAGAGVTIVSGFMYGIDAAAHAAAVEVGGRTIAVMPCGIEVIHPHFQKDLYRAILDRGGLVVSEYAGNAAPELWTYPARNRIVAGLSQAVLVVEGGERSGSLITANLGRAYGRRIFAVPGPATSLVSRGTLQLLKSGEAEMVTEASDVLKYFAARIEMDTNPPENVAQTETAVPREMAILHLLEREPMTIDELSEALATSAEEVGTVLALLELQGAVSEELGTYYVN
;
A
#
# COMPACT_ATOMS: atom_id res chain seq x y z
N MET A 1 29.82 3.41 -7.35
CA MET A 1 29.53 4.50 -8.30
C MET A 1 28.03 4.57 -8.44
N SER A 2 27.43 5.76 -8.31
CA SER A 2 26.00 5.94 -8.54
C SER A 2 25.72 5.88 -10.03
N ASN A 3 24.69 5.11 -10.39
CA ASN A 3 24.23 5.03 -11.77
C ASN A 3 23.27 6.19 -12.07
N VAL A 4 23.06 6.47 -13.35
CA VAL A 4 22.24 7.60 -13.79
C VAL A 4 21.37 7.19 -14.98
N VAL A 5 20.16 7.72 -15.03
CA VAL A 5 19.30 7.74 -16.22
C VAL A 5 18.87 9.19 -16.48
N ARG A 6 18.83 9.58 -17.75
CA ARG A 6 18.44 10.92 -18.19
C ARG A 6 17.09 10.88 -18.88
N ILE A 7 16.38 12.01 -18.90
CA ILE A 7 15.02 12.10 -19.45
C ILE A 7 14.93 11.66 -20.93
N GLU A 8 16.02 11.83 -21.68
CA GLU A 8 16.16 11.43 -23.08
C GLU A 8 16.41 9.93 -23.27
N ASP A 9 16.84 9.22 -22.21
CA ASP A 9 17.10 7.79 -22.30
C ASP A 9 15.76 7.04 -22.42
N ASP A 10 15.71 6.02 -23.31
CA ASP A 10 14.54 5.15 -23.46
C ASP A 10 14.17 4.45 -22.15
N ALA A 11 15.16 4.20 -21.30
CA ALA A 11 15.00 3.58 -19.98
C ALA A 11 14.32 4.49 -18.94
N TYR A 12 14.21 5.80 -19.20
CA TYR A 12 13.59 6.74 -18.27
C TYR A 12 12.07 6.51 -18.20
N PRO A 13 11.44 6.53 -17.01
CA PRO A 13 10.06 6.12 -16.86
C PRO A 13 9.11 7.07 -17.61
N ALA A 14 8.42 6.56 -18.64
CA ALA A 14 7.57 7.36 -19.51
C ALA A 14 6.54 8.20 -18.73
N ARG A 15 5.90 7.61 -17.71
CA ARG A 15 4.92 8.29 -16.84
C ARG A 15 5.51 9.48 -16.08
N LEU A 16 6.77 9.40 -15.69
CA LEU A 16 7.46 10.51 -15.02
C LEU A 16 7.87 11.59 -16.02
N ARG A 17 8.19 11.23 -17.26
CA ARG A 17 8.53 12.19 -18.32
C ARG A 17 7.36 13.15 -18.61
N GLU A 18 6.13 12.69 -18.44
CA GLU A 18 4.91 13.45 -18.72
C GLU A 18 4.53 14.47 -17.64
N VAL A 19 5.13 14.41 -16.44
CA VAL A 19 4.70 15.32 -15.36
C VAL A 19 5.37 16.70 -15.46
N PRO A 20 4.67 17.78 -15.08
CA PRO A 20 5.27 19.11 -14.96
C PRO A 20 6.54 19.09 -14.12
N LYS A 21 7.62 19.69 -14.66
CA LYS A 21 8.95 19.72 -14.04
C LYS A 21 9.45 18.29 -13.73
N ALA A 22 9.35 17.38 -14.70
CA ALA A 22 10.02 16.09 -14.64
C ALA A 22 11.53 16.29 -14.37
N PRO A 23 12.18 15.46 -13.54
CA PRO A 23 13.61 15.59 -13.30
C PRO A 23 14.40 15.21 -14.56
N GLU A 24 15.25 16.10 -15.06
CA GLU A 24 16.12 15.84 -16.23
C GLU A 24 17.03 14.62 -16.01
N VAL A 25 17.40 14.36 -14.76
CA VAL A 25 18.32 13.31 -14.36
C VAL A 25 17.81 12.60 -13.11
N LEU A 26 17.85 11.27 -13.10
CA LEU A 26 17.68 10.45 -11.92
C LEU A 26 18.93 9.64 -11.65
N TRP A 27 19.50 9.86 -10.47
CA TRP A 27 20.54 9.03 -9.90
C TRP A 27 19.91 7.86 -9.16
N TYR A 28 20.53 6.69 -9.23
CA TYR A 28 19.96 5.52 -8.58
C TYR A 28 20.98 4.52 -8.01
N LYS A 29 20.50 3.71 -7.07
CA LYS A 29 21.15 2.49 -6.57
C LYS A 29 20.18 1.32 -6.68
N GLY A 30 20.71 0.13 -6.99
CA GLY A 30 19.94 -1.06 -7.32
C GLY A 30 19.94 -1.36 -8.82
N ALA A 31 19.21 -2.40 -9.21
CA ALA A 31 19.09 -2.79 -10.62
C ALA A 31 17.94 -2.02 -11.29
N TRP A 32 18.25 -1.24 -12.33
CA TRP A 32 17.25 -0.53 -13.12
C TRP A 32 16.50 -1.51 -14.03
N ARG A 33 15.34 -1.99 -13.56
CA ARG A 33 14.51 -2.98 -14.27
C ARG A 33 13.21 -2.33 -14.73
N PRO A 34 12.85 -2.41 -16.03
CA PRO A 34 11.60 -1.82 -16.55
C PRO A 34 10.35 -2.22 -15.76
N GLN A 35 10.31 -3.45 -15.27
CA GLN A 35 9.22 -4.01 -14.49
C GLN A 35 8.94 -3.21 -13.20
N LEU A 36 9.94 -2.52 -12.63
CA LEU A 36 9.73 -1.67 -11.45
C LEU A 36 8.81 -0.47 -11.73
N PHE A 37 8.61 -0.10 -12.99
CA PHE A 37 7.89 1.12 -13.37
C PHE A 37 6.53 0.87 -14.04
N GLU A 38 6.21 -0.39 -14.33
CA GLU A 38 4.98 -0.82 -15.02
C GLU A 38 3.73 -0.41 -14.21
N GLN A 39 3.55 -1.04 -13.05
CA GLN A 39 2.46 -0.81 -12.11
C GLN A 39 3.02 -0.24 -10.81
N CYS A 40 2.79 1.04 -10.58
CA CYS A 40 3.32 1.75 -9.42
C CYS A 40 2.20 2.37 -8.60
N LEU A 41 2.20 2.10 -7.31
CA LEU A 41 1.35 2.75 -6.31
C LEU A 41 2.22 3.61 -5.40
N ALA A 42 1.95 4.92 -5.36
CA ALA A 42 2.53 5.77 -4.33
C ALA A 42 1.82 5.48 -3.01
N VAL A 43 2.56 5.10 -1.97
CA VAL A 43 2.00 4.94 -0.62
C VAL A 43 2.60 6.00 0.28
N VAL A 44 1.77 6.89 0.79
CA VAL A 44 2.21 8.06 1.55
C VAL A 44 1.40 8.21 2.84
N GLY A 45 2.02 8.83 3.83
CA GLY A 45 1.27 9.22 5.01
C GLY A 45 2.06 10.00 6.04
N THR A 46 1.51 10.08 7.25
CA THR A 46 2.11 10.80 8.36
C THR A 46 3.41 10.15 8.82
N ARG A 47 4.32 11.01 9.28
CA ARG A 47 5.55 10.63 9.96
C ARG A 47 5.31 10.17 11.41
N GLN A 48 4.19 10.61 12.00
CA GLN A 48 3.73 10.23 13.34
C GLN A 48 2.54 9.28 13.19
N MET A 49 2.80 8.09 12.62
CA MET A 49 1.74 7.12 12.34
C MET A 49 1.19 6.51 13.64
N THR A 50 -0.11 6.23 13.64
CA THR A 50 -0.74 5.49 14.75
C THR A 50 -0.50 4.00 14.60
N ARG A 51 -0.87 3.22 15.63
CA ARG A 51 -0.92 1.75 15.52
C ARG A 51 -1.86 1.31 14.39
N TYR A 52 -3.01 1.98 14.26
CA TYR A 52 -3.96 1.75 13.17
C TYR A 52 -3.32 2.03 11.80
N GLY A 53 -2.70 3.19 11.62
CA GLY A 53 -2.02 3.55 10.37
C GLY A 53 -0.91 2.57 10.01
N ASN A 54 -0.14 2.10 10.99
CA ASN A 54 0.88 1.06 10.77
C ASN A 54 0.25 -0.27 10.33
N GLU A 55 -0.83 -0.71 10.97
CA GLU A 55 -1.52 -1.95 10.61
C GLU A 55 -2.07 -1.87 9.18
N MET A 56 -2.81 -0.79 8.87
CA MET A 56 -3.36 -0.56 7.55
C MET A 56 -2.26 -0.49 6.48
N ALA A 57 -1.17 0.24 6.73
CA ALA A 57 -0.06 0.31 5.80
C ALA A 57 0.55 -1.08 5.57
N ARG A 58 0.74 -1.89 6.62
CA ARG A 58 1.34 -3.21 6.48
C ARG A 58 0.43 -4.19 5.75
N THR A 59 -0.84 -4.31 6.16
CA THR A 59 -1.81 -5.25 5.57
C THR A 59 -2.03 -4.94 4.10
N LEU A 60 -2.41 -3.69 3.78
CA LEU A 60 -2.66 -3.28 2.40
C LEU A 60 -1.41 -3.46 1.53
N VAL A 61 -0.24 -3.04 2.01
CA VAL A 61 0.97 -3.08 1.17
C VAL A 61 1.49 -4.50 0.97
N ARG A 62 1.40 -5.39 1.95
CA ARG A 62 1.80 -6.80 1.77
C ARG A 62 1.00 -7.46 0.65
N GLU A 63 -0.32 -7.30 0.66
CA GLU A 63 -1.20 -7.88 -0.35
C GLU A 63 -0.99 -7.22 -1.73
N ILE A 64 -0.96 -5.88 -1.78
CA ILE A 64 -0.79 -5.12 -3.03
C ILE A 64 0.58 -5.42 -3.67
N ALA A 65 1.66 -5.43 -2.88
CA ALA A 65 3.00 -5.72 -3.38
C ALA A 65 3.16 -7.20 -3.74
N GLY A 66 2.53 -8.11 -2.98
CA GLY A 66 2.48 -9.54 -3.26
C GLY A 66 1.76 -9.87 -4.56
N ALA A 67 0.73 -9.09 -4.92
CA ALA A 67 0.07 -9.14 -6.22
C ALA A 67 0.90 -8.51 -7.37
N GLY A 68 2.11 -8.03 -7.08
CA GLY A 68 3.05 -7.53 -8.06
C GLY A 68 3.05 -6.01 -8.25
N VAL A 69 2.22 -5.23 -7.56
CA VAL A 69 2.28 -3.76 -7.71
C VAL A 69 3.54 -3.22 -7.03
N THR A 70 4.29 -2.35 -7.72
CA THR A 70 5.49 -1.71 -7.17
C THR A 70 5.10 -0.56 -6.24
N ILE A 71 5.62 -0.60 -5.02
CA ILE A 71 5.36 0.43 -4.00
C ILE A 71 6.37 1.55 -4.15
N VAL A 72 5.90 2.76 -4.43
CA VAL A 72 6.74 3.96 -4.50
C VAL A 72 6.51 4.79 -3.25
N SER A 73 7.57 5.15 -2.54
CA SER A 73 7.44 6.02 -1.37
C SER A 73 8.70 6.84 -1.13
N GLY A 74 8.64 7.68 -0.12
CA GLY A 74 9.57 8.76 0.11
C GLY A 74 10.77 8.48 1.00
N PHE A 75 10.90 7.24 1.48
CA PHE A 75 11.95 6.83 2.40
C PHE A 75 12.06 7.71 3.68
N MET A 76 10.92 8.15 4.22
CA MET A 76 10.85 8.75 5.56
C MET A 76 10.40 7.72 6.60
N TYR A 77 10.52 8.06 7.88
CA TYR A 77 9.93 7.27 8.96
C TYR A 77 8.40 7.44 8.96
N GLY A 78 7.70 6.55 9.67
CA GLY A 78 6.23 6.50 9.65
C GLY A 78 5.71 5.65 8.48
N ILE A 79 4.65 6.11 7.82
CA ILE A 79 3.96 5.34 6.77
C ILE A 79 4.90 4.95 5.61
N ASP A 80 5.79 5.85 5.17
CA ASP A 80 6.75 5.56 4.10
C ASP A 80 7.62 4.33 4.45
N ALA A 81 8.16 4.27 5.67
CA ALA A 81 8.97 3.16 6.15
C ALA A 81 8.15 1.86 6.27
N ALA A 82 6.94 1.94 6.81
CA ALA A 82 6.04 0.80 6.94
C ALA A 82 5.68 0.20 5.59
N ALA A 83 5.41 1.04 4.58
CA ALA A 83 5.11 0.59 3.22
C ALA A 83 6.31 -0.10 2.57
N HIS A 84 7.51 0.49 2.65
CA HIS A 84 8.72 -0.15 2.13
C HIS A 84 9.01 -1.48 2.83
N ALA A 85 8.91 -1.53 4.17
CA ALA A 85 9.14 -2.74 4.94
C ALA A 85 8.14 -3.84 4.59
N ALA A 86 6.85 -3.52 4.51
CA ALA A 86 5.80 -4.47 4.13
C ALA A 86 6.01 -5.03 2.71
N ALA A 87 6.43 -4.19 1.75
CA ALA A 87 6.74 -4.66 0.39
C ALA A 87 7.94 -5.61 0.39
N VAL A 88 8.99 -5.28 1.14
CA VAL A 88 10.20 -6.11 1.29
C VAL A 88 9.90 -7.45 1.98
N GLU A 89 9.02 -7.46 2.99
CA GLU A 89 8.62 -8.66 3.75
C GLU A 89 8.05 -9.76 2.86
N VAL A 90 7.26 -9.39 1.85
CA VAL A 90 6.64 -10.34 0.90
C VAL A 90 7.47 -10.58 -0.35
N GLY A 91 8.70 -10.06 -0.42
CA GLY A 91 9.53 -10.13 -1.62
C GLY A 91 8.99 -9.31 -2.80
N GLY A 92 8.12 -8.35 -2.52
CA GLY A 92 7.54 -7.44 -3.50
C GLY A 92 8.52 -6.35 -3.97
N ARG A 93 8.08 -5.56 -4.94
CA ARG A 93 8.88 -4.49 -5.54
C ARG A 93 8.66 -3.17 -4.81
N THR A 94 9.73 -2.41 -4.56
CA THR A 94 9.60 -1.05 -4.01
C THR A 94 10.67 -0.08 -4.51
N ILE A 95 10.29 1.19 -4.69
CA ILE A 95 11.13 2.31 -5.11
C ILE A 95 11.12 3.38 -4.02
N ALA A 96 12.27 3.63 -3.41
CA ALA A 96 12.51 4.70 -2.45
C ALA A 96 13.01 5.96 -3.16
N VAL A 97 12.29 7.07 -3.01
CA VAL A 97 12.62 8.35 -3.65
C VAL A 97 13.17 9.32 -2.61
N MET A 98 14.46 9.65 -2.72
CA MET A 98 15.21 10.36 -1.69
C MET A 98 15.10 11.89 -1.82
N PRO A 99 15.03 12.64 -0.70
CA PRO A 99 15.08 14.11 -0.70
C PRO A 99 16.52 14.67 -0.66
N CYS A 100 17.54 13.84 -0.84
CA CYS A 100 18.95 14.18 -0.70
C CYS A 100 19.78 13.53 -1.80
N GLY A 101 21.07 13.83 -1.85
CA GLY A 101 22.02 13.20 -2.77
C GLY A 101 21.97 11.67 -2.69
N ILE A 102 22.12 11.00 -3.83
CA ILE A 102 22.02 9.53 -3.93
C ILE A 102 23.01 8.75 -3.05
N GLU A 103 24.13 9.37 -2.65
CA GLU A 103 25.12 8.77 -1.77
C GLU A 103 24.78 8.94 -0.27
N VAL A 104 23.75 9.72 0.06
CA VAL A 104 23.30 9.96 1.44
C VAL A 104 22.15 9.03 1.81
N ILE A 105 22.32 8.25 2.88
CA ILE A 105 21.20 7.53 3.52
C ILE A 105 20.58 8.47 4.55
N HIS A 106 19.40 9.02 4.23
CA HIS A 106 18.65 9.87 5.13
C HIS A 106 17.18 9.44 5.25
N PRO A 107 16.64 9.28 6.47
CA PRO A 107 17.34 9.40 7.76
C PRO A 107 18.28 8.21 8.03
N HIS A 108 19.44 8.48 8.61
CA HIS A 108 20.54 7.50 8.75
C HIS A 108 20.18 6.24 9.56
N PHE A 109 19.25 6.36 10.51
CA PHE A 109 18.81 5.23 11.34
C PHE A 109 18.03 4.17 10.55
N GLN A 110 17.58 4.47 9.32
CA GLN A 110 16.90 3.52 8.43
C GLN A 110 17.85 2.77 7.49
N LYS A 111 19.16 2.74 7.79
CA LYS A 111 20.17 2.04 6.97
C LYS A 111 19.84 0.58 6.68
N ASP A 112 19.18 -0.12 7.61
CA ASP A 112 18.88 -1.54 7.44
C ASP A 112 17.71 -1.74 6.48
N LEU A 113 16.68 -0.89 6.55
CA LEU A 113 15.61 -0.84 5.55
C LEU A 113 16.14 -0.45 4.17
N TYR A 114 17.05 0.54 4.10
CA TYR A 114 17.70 0.93 2.85
C TYR A 114 18.38 -0.26 2.17
N ARG A 115 19.15 -1.04 2.94
CA ARG A 115 19.83 -2.25 2.44
C ARG A 115 18.82 -3.30 2.03
N ALA A 116 17.81 -3.57 2.85
CA ALA A 116 16.79 -4.57 2.54
C ALA A 116 16.03 -4.25 1.24
N ILE A 117 15.75 -2.98 0.96
CA ILE A 117 15.17 -2.55 -0.34
C ILE A 117 16.09 -2.98 -1.48
N LEU A 118 17.38 -2.67 -1.42
CA LEU A 118 18.33 -2.99 -2.48
C LEU A 118 18.57 -4.50 -2.62
N ASP A 119 18.73 -5.20 -1.51
CA ASP A 119 19.01 -6.64 -1.46
C ASP A 119 17.85 -7.48 -2.01
N ARG A 120 16.61 -6.99 -1.90
CA ARG A 120 15.41 -7.60 -2.51
C ARG A 120 15.14 -7.12 -3.95
N GLY A 121 16.08 -6.38 -4.55
CA GLY A 121 15.97 -5.90 -5.93
C GLY A 121 15.05 -4.68 -6.10
N GLY A 122 14.70 -3.99 -5.02
CA GLY A 122 14.12 -2.66 -5.07
C GLY A 122 15.12 -1.62 -5.61
N LEU A 123 14.67 -0.37 -5.64
CA LEU A 123 15.43 0.74 -6.22
C LEU A 123 15.42 1.92 -5.27
N VAL A 124 16.56 2.59 -5.16
CA VAL A 124 16.66 3.90 -4.51
C VAL A 124 16.96 4.91 -5.61
N VAL A 125 16.18 5.98 -5.69
CA VAL A 125 16.35 7.05 -6.68
C VAL A 125 16.45 8.42 -6.02
N SER A 126 17.18 9.32 -6.66
CA SER A 126 17.25 10.74 -6.29
C SER A 126 17.45 11.60 -7.52
N GLU A 127 16.91 12.82 -7.49
CA GLU A 127 17.25 13.86 -8.46
C GLU A 127 18.61 14.51 -8.16
N TYR A 128 19.13 14.35 -6.95
CA TYR A 128 20.35 15.00 -6.50
C TYR A 128 21.56 14.05 -6.57
N ALA A 129 22.65 14.54 -7.16
CA ALA A 129 23.91 13.82 -7.27
C ALA A 129 24.67 13.77 -5.94
N GLY A 130 25.57 12.79 -5.81
CA GLY A 130 26.59 12.76 -4.76
C GLY A 130 26.02 12.84 -3.34
N ASN A 131 26.65 13.68 -2.51
CA ASN A 131 26.40 13.76 -1.06
C ASN A 131 25.55 14.98 -0.63
N ALA A 132 24.71 15.53 -1.51
CA ALA A 132 23.89 16.69 -1.18
C ALA A 132 23.02 16.41 0.07
N ALA A 133 23.13 17.24 1.09
CA ALA A 133 22.32 17.11 2.30
C ALA A 133 20.85 17.42 1.99
N PRO A 134 19.88 16.80 2.71
CA PRO A 134 18.48 17.17 2.56
C PRO A 134 18.23 18.58 3.11
N GLU A 135 17.44 19.37 2.40
CA GLU A 135 16.97 20.68 2.85
C GLU A 135 15.45 20.66 3.03
N LEU A 136 14.89 21.59 3.80
CA LEU A 136 13.43 21.58 4.09
C LEU A 136 12.57 21.60 2.82
N TRP A 137 13.04 22.23 1.75
CA TRP A 137 12.33 22.32 0.48
C TRP A 137 12.48 21.05 -0.39
N THR A 138 13.50 20.22 -0.18
CA THR A 138 13.73 19.02 -1.02
C THR A 138 12.72 17.91 -0.72
N TYR A 139 12.21 17.83 0.52
CA TYR A 139 11.15 16.89 0.89
C TYR A 139 9.86 17.08 0.07
N PRO A 140 9.22 18.27 0.06
CA PRO A 140 8.05 18.48 -0.79
C PRO A 140 8.40 18.48 -2.28
N ALA A 141 9.59 18.95 -2.69
CA ALA A 141 9.99 18.94 -4.09
C ALA A 141 10.04 17.52 -4.65
N ARG A 142 10.60 16.56 -3.89
CA ARG A 142 10.69 15.15 -4.27
C ARG A 142 9.32 14.49 -4.47
N ASN A 143 8.26 14.95 -3.80
CA ASN A 143 6.94 14.31 -3.87
C ASN A 143 6.37 14.27 -5.29
N ARG A 144 6.78 15.19 -6.17
CA ARG A 144 6.42 15.13 -7.60
C ARG A 144 6.94 13.88 -8.29
N ILE A 145 8.09 13.37 -7.88
CA ILE A 145 8.69 12.15 -8.43
C ILE A 145 7.93 10.93 -7.92
N VAL A 146 7.57 10.90 -6.63
CA VAL A 146 6.72 9.84 -6.06
C VAL A 146 5.38 9.75 -6.77
N ALA A 147 4.69 10.88 -6.93
CA ALA A 147 3.42 10.94 -7.66
C ALA A 147 3.60 10.68 -9.16
N GLY A 148 4.69 11.15 -9.77
CA GLY A 148 4.94 11.05 -11.20
C GLY A 148 5.34 9.65 -11.66
N LEU A 149 6.02 8.87 -10.81
CA LEU A 149 6.29 7.45 -11.08
C LEU A 149 5.00 6.60 -10.99
N SER A 150 4.00 7.05 -10.26
CA SER A 150 2.86 6.24 -9.82
C SER A 150 1.63 6.41 -10.69
N GLN A 151 0.85 5.34 -10.86
CA GLN A 151 -0.46 5.35 -11.51
C GLN A 151 -1.56 5.84 -10.55
N ALA A 152 -1.39 5.54 -9.27
CA ALA A 152 -2.30 5.91 -8.19
C ALA A 152 -1.52 6.33 -6.93
N VAL A 153 -2.19 7.04 -6.03
CA VAL A 153 -1.67 7.45 -4.73
C VAL A 153 -2.59 6.96 -3.63
N LEU A 154 -2.08 6.15 -2.71
CA LEU A 154 -2.75 5.73 -1.47
C LEU A 154 -2.26 6.58 -0.30
N VAL A 155 -3.18 7.30 0.32
CA VAL A 155 -2.94 8.06 1.56
C VAL A 155 -3.45 7.25 2.74
N VAL A 156 -2.55 6.71 3.56
CA VAL A 156 -2.92 5.87 4.71
C VAL A 156 -3.34 6.72 5.90
N GLU A 157 -2.54 7.73 6.25
CA GLU A 157 -2.84 8.71 7.29
C GLU A 157 -2.23 10.06 6.92
N GLY A 158 -2.88 11.16 7.26
CA GLY A 158 -2.36 12.51 7.10
C GLY A 158 -3.30 13.55 7.69
N GLY A 159 -2.74 14.57 8.35
CA GLY A 159 -3.51 15.76 8.73
C GLY A 159 -3.77 16.69 7.53
N GLU A 160 -4.64 17.68 7.71
CA GLU A 160 -5.06 18.64 6.66
C GLU A 160 -3.92 19.41 5.99
N ARG A 161 -2.78 19.59 6.68
CA ARG A 161 -1.59 20.29 6.17
C ARG A 161 -0.36 19.39 6.08
N SER A 162 -0.58 18.10 5.89
CA SER A 162 0.50 17.10 5.83
C SER A 162 1.15 17.00 4.46
N GLY A 163 2.41 16.56 4.44
CA GLY A 163 3.13 16.32 3.18
C GLY A 163 2.54 15.19 2.33
N SER A 164 1.76 14.28 2.92
CA SER A 164 1.03 13.26 2.16
C SER A 164 -0.09 13.87 1.31
N LEU A 165 -0.80 14.89 1.80
CA LEU A 165 -1.79 15.61 0.99
C LEU A 165 -1.15 16.42 -0.14
N ILE A 166 0.07 16.93 0.04
CA ILE A 166 0.83 17.52 -1.08
C ILE A 166 1.00 16.48 -2.20
N THR A 167 1.36 15.25 -1.84
CA THR A 167 1.53 14.16 -2.82
C THR A 167 0.20 13.75 -3.46
N ALA A 168 -0.88 13.69 -2.69
CA ALA A 168 -2.23 13.42 -3.21
C ALA A 168 -2.67 14.50 -4.22
N ASN A 169 -2.45 15.78 -3.89
CA ASN A 169 -2.76 16.91 -4.77
C ASN A 169 -1.93 16.88 -6.06
N LEU A 170 -0.63 16.56 -5.96
CA LEU A 170 0.21 16.34 -7.14
C LEU A 170 -0.30 15.17 -7.98
N GLY A 171 -0.69 14.07 -7.34
CA GLY A 171 -1.33 12.93 -8.00
C GLY A 171 -2.57 13.34 -8.80
N ARG A 172 -3.49 14.09 -8.18
CA ARG A 172 -4.68 14.62 -8.87
C ARG A 172 -4.30 15.49 -10.06
N ALA A 173 -3.35 16.41 -9.88
CA ALA A 173 -2.87 17.28 -10.94
C ALA A 173 -2.24 16.51 -12.11
N TYR A 174 -1.67 15.32 -11.84
CA TYR A 174 -1.10 14.42 -12.86
C TYR A 174 -2.11 13.41 -13.40
N GLY A 175 -3.40 13.55 -13.06
CA GLY A 175 -4.46 12.63 -13.48
C GLY A 175 -4.35 11.23 -12.88
N ARG A 176 -3.73 11.10 -11.69
CA ARG A 176 -3.60 9.83 -10.96
C ARG A 176 -4.85 9.58 -10.11
N ARG A 177 -5.20 8.30 -9.96
CA ARG A 177 -6.25 7.87 -9.03
C ARG A 177 -5.78 8.13 -7.60
N ILE A 178 -6.66 8.68 -6.76
CA ILE A 178 -6.36 8.88 -5.34
C ILE A 178 -7.21 7.93 -4.51
N PHE A 179 -6.54 7.27 -3.58
CA PHE A 179 -7.10 6.37 -2.61
C PHE A 179 -6.80 6.89 -1.20
N ALA A 180 -7.73 6.70 -0.28
CA ALA A 180 -7.54 7.11 1.10
C ALA A 180 -8.13 6.08 2.08
N VAL A 181 -7.35 5.77 3.11
CA VAL A 181 -7.79 4.89 4.20
C VAL A 181 -8.65 5.72 5.16
N PRO A 182 -9.87 5.27 5.50
CA PRO A 182 -10.68 5.94 6.51
C PRO A 182 -10.02 5.82 7.89
N GLY A 183 -10.35 6.71 8.81
CA GLY A 183 -9.84 6.63 10.18
C GLY A 183 -10.77 7.29 11.17
N PRO A 184 -10.46 7.21 12.48
CA PRO A 184 -11.32 7.81 13.50
C PRO A 184 -11.51 9.31 13.26
N ALA A 185 -12.77 9.78 13.27
CA ALA A 185 -13.08 11.21 13.08
C ALA A 185 -12.44 12.13 14.14
N THR A 186 -12.10 11.57 15.31
CA THR A 186 -11.42 12.25 16.41
C THR A 186 -9.89 12.34 16.22
N SER A 187 -9.32 11.56 15.30
CA SER A 187 -7.88 11.51 15.08
C SER A 187 -7.40 12.67 14.20
N LEU A 188 -6.42 13.44 14.69
CA LEU A 188 -5.81 14.54 13.93
C LEU A 188 -5.11 14.06 12.66
N VAL A 189 -4.53 12.85 12.69
CA VAL A 189 -3.84 12.27 11.54
C VAL A 189 -4.80 11.56 10.57
N SER A 190 -6.10 11.53 10.84
CA SER A 190 -7.12 11.04 9.89
C SER A 190 -7.87 12.17 9.20
N ARG A 191 -7.71 13.43 9.62
CA ARG A 191 -8.48 14.55 9.06
C ARG A 191 -8.27 14.75 7.57
N GLY A 192 -7.04 14.61 7.08
CA GLY A 192 -6.73 14.77 5.67
C GLY A 192 -7.31 13.65 4.80
N THR A 193 -7.24 12.39 5.24
CA THR A 193 -7.87 11.28 4.52
C THR A 193 -9.39 11.42 4.52
N LEU A 194 -9.99 11.72 5.67
CA LEU A 194 -11.43 11.98 5.77
C LEU A 194 -11.89 13.16 4.91
N GLN A 195 -11.08 14.21 4.79
CA GLN A 195 -11.39 15.35 3.91
C GLN A 195 -11.41 14.92 2.44
N LEU A 196 -10.37 14.19 1.99
CA LEU A 196 -10.31 13.65 0.63
C LEU A 196 -11.53 12.76 0.31
N LEU A 197 -11.93 11.92 1.26
CA LEU A 197 -13.11 11.05 1.11
C LEU A 197 -14.40 11.87 1.07
N LYS A 198 -14.56 12.85 1.97
CA LYS A 198 -15.75 13.68 2.07
C LYS A 198 -15.97 14.57 0.84
N SER A 199 -14.91 15.04 0.21
CA SER A 199 -15.01 15.85 -1.02
C SER A 199 -15.16 15.00 -2.29
N GLY A 200 -15.18 13.66 -2.18
CA GLY A 200 -15.19 12.76 -3.33
C GLY A 200 -13.88 12.81 -4.13
N GLU A 201 -12.80 13.27 -3.49
CA GLU A 201 -11.50 13.46 -4.13
C GLU A 201 -10.62 12.21 -4.10
N ALA A 202 -10.93 11.27 -3.22
CA ALA A 202 -10.32 9.95 -3.13
C ALA A 202 -11.38 8.86 -3.01
N GLU A 203 -11.05 7.68 -3.52
CA GLU A 203 -11.81 6.46 -3.28
C GLU A 203 -11.40 5.85 -1.93
N MET A 204 -12.38 5.34 -1.20
CA MET A 204 -12.15 4.72 0.10
C MET A 204 -11.44 3.38 -0.08
N VAL A 205 -10.46 3.10 0.80
CA VAL A 205 -9.75 1.83 0.86
C VAL A 205 -9.84 1.26 2.25
N THR A 206 -10.51 0.12 2.36
CA THR A 206 -10.58 -0.70 3.58
C THR A 206 -9.84 -2.01 3.42
N GLU A 207 -9.63 -2.47 2.19
CA GLU A 207 -8.96 -3.73 1.84
C GLU A 207 -8.10 -3.57 0.58
N ALA A 208 -7.16 -4.48 0.34
CA ALA A 208 -6.24 -4.38 -0.80
C ALA A 208 -6.96 -4.46 -2.16
N SER A 209 -8.05 -5.23 -2.23
CA SER A 209 -8.92 -5.38 -3.40
C SER A 209 -9.48 -4.05 -3.90
N ASP A 210 -9.73 -3.08 -3.03
CA ASP A 210 -10.19 -1.74 -3.44
C ASP A 210 -9.18 -1.05 -4.38
N VAL A 211 -7.89 -1.29 -4.15
CA VAL A 211 -6.80 -0.77 -4.98
C VAL A 211 -6.48 -1.72 -6.13
N LEU A 212 -6.45 -3.03 -5.88
CA LEU A 212 -6.05 -4.02 -6.89
C LEU A 212 -7.03 -4.07 -8.08
N LYS A 213 -8.34 -3.85 -7.86
CA LYS A 213 -9.33 -3.72 -8.95
C LYS A 213 -8.90 -2.65 -9.98
N TYR A 214 -8.32 -1.53 -9.53
CA TYR A 214 -7.82 -0.48 -10.42
C TYR A 214 -6.62 -0.95 -11.27
N PHE A 215 -5.70 -1.71 -10.68
CA PHE A 215 -4.53 -2.23 -11.42
C PHE A 215 -4.89 -3.41 -12.33
N ALA A 216 -5.85 -4.25 -11.94
CA ALA A 216 -6.35 -5.38 -12.72
C ALA A 216 -7.20 -4.92 -13.92
N ALA A 217 -8.11 -3.97 -13.74
CA ALA A 217 -8.94 -3.44 -14.85
C ALA A 217 -8.11 -2.78 -15.96
N ARG A 218 -6.90 -2.29 -15.66
CA ARG A 218 -5.96 -1.80 -16.68
C ARG A 218 -5.30 -2.92 -17.49
N ILE A 219 -5.24 -4.14 -16.97
CA ILE A 219 -4.80 -5.32 -17.74
C ILE A 219 -5.87 -5.71 -18.75
N GLU A 220 -7.15 -5.64 -18.35
CA GLU A 220 -8.30 -5.93 -19.22
C GLU A 220 -8.52 -4.87 -20.32
N MET A 221 -8.12 -3.61 -20.10
CA MET A 221 -8.22 -2.56 -21.14
C MET A 221 -7.08 -2.60 -22.18
N ASP A 222 -5.92 -3.21 -21.87
CA ASP A 222 -4.77 -3.36 -22.79
C ASP A 222 -4.73 -4.74 -23.46
N THR A 223 -5.66 -5.64 -23.13
CA THR A 223 -5.81 -6.93 -23.79
C THR A 223 -7.22 -7.06 -24.37
N ASN A 224 -7.31 -7.11 -25.71
CA ASN A 224 -8.52 -7.62 -26.35
C ASN A 224 -8.82 -9.00 -25.71
N PRO A 225 -10.07 -9.27 -25.27
CA PRO A 225 -10.34 -10.43 -24.44
C PRO A 225 -10.24 -11.71 -25.28
N PRO A 226 -9.62 -12.79 -24.78
CA PRO A 226 -10.05 -14.11 -25.17
C PRO A 226 -11.41 -14.38 -24.51
N GLU A 227 -12.34 -14.85 -25.32
CA GLU A 227 -13.66 -15.32 -24.91
C GLU A 227 -13.59 -16.37 -23.78
N ASN A 228 -14.59 -16.32 -22.92
CA ASN A 228 -15.04 -17.38 -22.00
C ASN A 228 -14.01 -17.98 -21.05
N VAL A 229 -14.09 -17.60 -19.77
CA VAL A 229 -13.97 -18.58 -18.69
C VAL A 229 -15.09 -18.37 -17.68
N ALA A 230 -15.83 -19.45 -17.49
CA ALA A 230 -16.99 -19.56 -16.62
C ALA A 230 -16.65 -19.22 -15.16
N GLN A 231 -17.64 -18.64 -14.48
CA GLN A 231 -17.71 -18.57 -13.03
C GLN A 231 -17.62 -20.00 -12.46
N THR A 232 -16.62 -20.25 -11.62
CA THR A 232 -16.64 -21.36 -10.67
C THR A 232 -16.59 -20.77 -9.27
N GLU A 233 -17.75 -20.75 -8.63
CA GLU A 233 -17.89 -20.58 -7.19
C GLU A 233 -17.13 -21.72 -6.49
N THR A 234 -15.96 -21.44 -5.94
CA THR A 234 -15.33 -22.34 -4.98
C THR A 234 -15.87 -22.03 -3.60
N ALA A 235 -16.64 -22.97 -3.03
CA ALA A 235 -17.16 -22.88 -1.67
C ALA A 235 -16.00 -22.71 -0.67
N VAL A 236 -16.05 -21.64 0.13
CA VAL A 236 -15.12 -21.43 1.25
C VAL A 236 -15.32 -22.56 2.27
N PRO A 237 -14.25 -23.20 2.78
CA PRO A 237 -14.37 -24.19 3.84
C PRO A 237 -15.11 -23.62 5.05
N ARG A 238 -16.09 -24.36 5.59
CA ARG A 238 -17.01 -23.86 6.63
C ARG A 238 -16.31 -23.39 7.91
N GLU A 239 -15.16 -23.99 8.24
CA GLU A 239 -14.29 -23.57 9.34
C GLU A 239 -13.84 -22.11 9.19
N MET A 240 -13.40 -21.71 7.99
CA MET A 240 -13.02 -20.32 7.70
C MET A 240 -14.21 -19.38 7.73
N ALA A 241 -15.39 -19.84 7.31
CA ALA A 241 -16.60 -19.03 7.38
C ALA A 241 -17.01 -18.70 8.83
N ILE A 242 -16.91 -19.68 9.74
CA ILE A 242 -17.18 -19.48 11.17
C ILE A 242 -16.13 -18.56 11.79
N LEU A 243 -14.85 -18.77 11.53
CA LEU A 243 -13.78 -17.92 12.07
C LEU A 243 -13.93 -16.46 11.60
N HIS A 244 -14.20 -16.22 10.31
CA HIS A 244 -14.43 -14.86 9.81
C HIS A 244 -15.65 -14.18 10.44
N LEU A 245 -16.70 -14.92 10.81
CA LEU A 245 -17.85 -14.34 11.52
C LEU A 245 -17.46 -13.98 12.95
N LEU A 246 -16.79 -14.88 13.67
CA LEU A 246 -16.36 -14.66 15.05
C LEU A 246 -15.23 -13.62 15.18
N GLU A 247 -14.43 -13.39 14.14
CA GLU A 247 -13.46 -12.29 14.07
C GLU A 247 -14.13 -10.91 14.05
N ARG A 248 -15.38 -10.82 13.56
CA ARG A 248 -16.14 -9.56 13.51
C ARG A 248 -16.75 -9.23 14.85
N GLU A 249 -17.42 -10.20 15.46
CA GLU A 249 -17.98 -10.10 16.81
C GLU A 249 -18.20 -11.50 17.42
N PRO A 250 -18.19 -11.64 18.76
CA PRO A 250 -18.56 -12.89 19.41
C PRO A 250 -20.02 -13.24 19.11
N MET A 251 -20.28 -14.50 18.75
CA MET A 251 -21.61 -14.96 18.34
C MET A 251 -21.98 -16.28 19.02
N THR A 252 -23.27 -16.50 19.21
CA THR A 252 -23.86 -17.76 19.65
C THR A 252 -23.98 -18.75 18.47
N ILE A 253 -24.23 -20.03 18.77
CA ILE A 253 -24.46 -21.05 17.74
C ILE A 253 -25.67 -20.70 16.87
N ASP A 254 -26.73 -20.16 17.46
CA ASP A 254 -27.95 -19.79 16.73
C ASP A 254 -27.69 -18.65 15.75
N GLU A 255 -26.92 -17.63 16.16
CA GLU A 255 -26.52 -16.52 15.29
C GLU A 255 -25.60 -16.96 14.15
N LEU A 256 -24.67 -17.90 14.41
CA LEU A 256 -23.81 -18.49 13.39
C LEU A 256 -24.60 -19.39 12.42
N SER A 257 -25.57 -20.14 12.94
CA SER A 257 -26.48 -20.99 12.17
C SER A 257 -27.32 -20.14 11.20
N GLU A 258 -27.86 -19.02 11.68
CA GLU A 258 -28.60 -18.06 10.85
C GLU A 258 -27.69 -17.40 9.79
N ALA A 259 -26.51 -16.93 10.19
CA ALA A 259 -25.58 -16.24 9.29
C ALA A 259 -25.02 -17.14 8.17
N LEU A 260 -24.83 -18.43 8.45
CA LEU A 260 -24.28 -19.40 7.49
C LEU A 260 -25.36 -20.18 6.73
N ALA A 261 -26.64 -19.91 6.99
CA ALA A 261 -27.78 -20.64 6.46
C ALA A 261 -27.61 -22.17 6.60
N THR A 262 -27.09 -22.62 7.74
CA THR A 262 -26.89 -24.04 8.05
C THR A 262 -27.43 -24.40 9.42
N SER A 263 -27.60 -25.69 9.71
CA SER A 263 -28.15 -26.14 10.99
C SER A 263 -27.20 -25.89 12.17
N ALA A 264 -27.76 -25.60 13.34
CA ALA A 264 -27.01 -25.46 14.59
C ALA A 264 -26.18 -26.72 14.94
N GLU A 265 -26.63 -27.92 14.51
CA GLU A 265 -25.89 -29.17 14.68
C GLU A 265 -24.59 -29.19 13.87
N GLU A 266 -24.64 -28.73 12.62
CA GLU A 266 -23.46 -28.61 11.77
C GLU A 266 -22.49 -27.54 12.29
N VAL A 267 -23.00 -26.38 12.71
CA VAL A 267 -22.18 -25.31 13.31
C VAL A 267 -21.52 -25.79 14.60
N GLY A 268 -22.28 -26.44 15.49
CA GLY A 268 -21.77 -26.97 16.76
C GLY A 268 -20.66 -28.01 16.57
N THR A 269 -20.76 -28.85 15.53
CA THR A 269 -19.71 -29.83 15.20
C THR A 269 -18.41 -29.15 14.82
N VAL A 270 -18.47 -28.08 14.03
CA VAL A 270 -17.28 -27.34 13.58
C VAL A 270 -16.68 -26.51 14.73
N LEU A 271 -17.51 -25.87 15.56
CA LEU A 271 -17.05 -25.11 16.73
C LEU A 271 -16.33 -26.01 17.73
N ALA A 272 -16.85 -27.21 18.00
CA ALA A 272 -16.19 -28.17 18.88
C ALA A 272 -14.79 -28.57 18.36
N LEU A 273 -14.63 -28.70 17.04
CA LEU A 273 -13.32 -28.97 16.42
C LEU A 273 -12.36 -27.77 16.57
N LEU A 274 -12.85 -26.55 16.32
CA LEU A 274 -12.06 -25.32 16.46
C LEU A 274 -11.65 -25.04 17.91
N GLU A 275 -12.52 -25.36 18.87
CA GLU A 275 -12.23 -25.23 20.30
C GLU A 275 -11.16 -26.24 20.75
N LEU A 276 -11.24 -27.49 20.28
CA LEU A 276 -10.18 -28.50 20.49
C LEU A 276 -8.84 -28.08 19.89
N GLN A 277 -8.86 -27.34 18.79
CA GLN A 277 -7.66 -26.77 18.15
C GLN A 277 -7.17 -25.49 18.85
N GLY A 278 -7.92 -24.95 19.80
CA GLY A 278 -7.61 -23.69 20.47
C GLY A 278 -7.79 -22.46 19.58
N ALA A 279 -8.54 -22.55 18.48
CA ALA A 279 -8.81 -21.43 17.59
C ALA A 279 -9.99 -20.55 18.09
N VAL A 280 -10.90 -21.15 18.86
CA VAL A 280 -12.03 -20.43 19.50
C VAL A 280 -12.16 -20.83 20.96
N SER A 281 -12.82 -19.99 21.76
CA SER A 281 -13.22 -20.27 23.14
C SER A 281 -14.70 -19.98 23.35
N GLU A 282 -15.36 -20.75 24.21
CA GLU A 282 -16.75 -20.53 24.60
C GLU A 282 -16.85 -19.89 25.99
N GLU A 283 -17.67 -18.85 26.11
CA GLU A 283 -18.06 -18.25 27.40
C GLU A 283 -19.56 -17.91 27.38
N LEU A 284 -20.33 -18.51 28.30
CA LEU A 284 -21.77 -18.26 28.51
C LEU A 284 -22.63 -18.45 27.25
N GLY A 285 -22.31 -19.43 26.41
CA GLY A 285 -22.99 -19.77 25.16
C GLY A 285 -22.54 -18.95 23.96
N THR A 286 -21.55 -18.08 24.13
CA THR A 286 -21.00 -17.21 23.09
C THR A 286 -19.59 -17.66 22.74
N TYR A 287 -19.28 -17.73 21.45
CA TYR A 287 -17.96 -18.14 20.96
C TYR A 287 -17.12 -16.92 20.58
N TYR A 288 -15.81 -17.02 20.85
CA TYR A 288 -14.81 -15.98 20.63
C TYR A 288 -13.63 -16.58 19.86
N VAL A 289 -12.98 -15.81 18.99
CA VAL A 289 -11.68 -16.22 18.40
C VAL A 289 -10.56 -15.93 19.41
N ASN A 290 -9.65 -16.90 19.59
CA ASN A 290 -8.49 -16.78 20.50
C ASN A 290 -7.34 -15.94 19.94
#